data_AF-A0A535UIR9-F1
#
_entry.id   AF-A0A535UIR9-F1
#
_cell.length_a   1.000
_cell.length_b   1.000
_cell.length_c   1.000
_cell.angle_alpha   90.00
_cell.angle_beta   90.00
_cell.angle_gamma   90.00
#
_symmetry.space_group_name_H-M   'P 1'
#
loop_
_entity.id
_entity.type
_entity.pdbx_description
1 polymer ?
#
loop_
_entity_poly.entity_id
_entity_poly.type
_entity_poly.pdbx_seq_one_letter_code
_entity_poly.pdbx_strand_id
1 'polypeptide(L)'
;MPIHPFWIIAIVVVVLIVFGPGRLPELGGAIGKAMREFRKATSELTSEVTHSTQPAPPAQPAATPPAPPAPTESTPSQGSESASPSNR
;
A
#
# COMPACT_ATOMS: atom_id res chain seq x y z
N MET A 1 14.15 -11.83 24.26
CA MET A 1 14.78 -12.97 23.55
C MET A 1 14.19 -13.01 22.14
N PRO A 2 14.89 -12.51 21.11
CA PRO A 2 14.35 -12.54 19.75
C PRO A 2 14.08 -13.98 19.35
N ILE A 3 12.87 -14.23 18.85
CA ILE A 3 12.45 -15.50 18.27
C ILE A 3 13.42 -15.82 17.13
N HIS A 4 14.24 -16.85 17.33
CA HIS A 4 15.27 -17.19 16.37
C HIS A 4 14.61 -17.86 15.16
N PRO A 5 14.81 -17.36 13.92
CA PRO A 5 14.22 -17.93 12.71
C PRO A 5 14.59 -19.41 12.51
N PHE A 6 15.65 -19.86 13.18
CA PHE A 6 16.05 -21.26 13.27
C PHE A 6 14.94 -22.20 13.76
N TRP A 7 14.04 -21.75 14.64
CA TRP A 7 12.97 -22.57 15.19
C TRP A 7 11.92 -22.93 14.13
N ILE A 8 11.59 -21.99 13.26
CA ILE A 8 10.66 -22.21 12.14
C ILE A 8 11.26 -23.24 11.18
N ILE A 9 12.56 -23.11 10.87
CA ILE A 9 13.28 -24.05 10.00
C ILE A 9 13.28 -25.46 10.61
N ALA A 10 13.53 -25.60 11.91
CA ALA A 10 13.53 -26.90 12.59
C ALA A 10 12.17 -27.61 12.46
N ILE A 11 11.06 -26.89 12.64
CA ILE A 11 9.70 -27.45 12.49
C ILE A 11 9.46 -27.87 11.04
N VAL A 12 9.82 -27.03 10.07
CA VAL A 12 9.67 -27.34 8.65
C VAL A 12 10.45 -28.60 8.27
N VAL A 13 11.66 -28.80 8.80
CA VAL A 13 12.46 -30.02 8.57
C VAL A 13 11.77 -31.26 9.15
N VAL A 14 11.22 -31.19 10.37
CA VAL A 14 10.49 -32.32 10.96
C VAL A 14 9.27 -32.70 10.12
N VAL A 15 8.49 -31.70 9.68
CA VAL A 15 7.34 -31.91 8.79
C VAL A 15 7.80 -32.50 7.45
N LEU A 16 8.89 -32.01 6.87
CA LEU A 16 9.48 -32.52 5.64
C LEU A 16 9.96 -33.97 5.76
N ILE A 17 10.36 -34.44 6.94
CA ILE A 17 10.76 -35.84 7.13
C ILE A 17 9.52 -36.75 7.16
N VAL A 18 8.45 -36.33 7.85
CA VAL A 18 7.20 -37.10 7.95
C VAL A 18 6.47 -37.14 6.60
N PHE A 19 6.33 -35.99 5.96
CA PHE A 19 5.59 -35.85 4.70
C PHE A 19 6.48 -36.08 3.47
N GLY A 20 7.80 -35.87 3.57
CA GLY A 20 8.73 -35.92 2.45
C GLY A 20 8.90 -34.56 1.73
N PRO A 21 10.11 -34.21 1.27
CA PRO A 21 10.38 -32.95 0.57
C PRO A 21 9.69 -32.82 -0.79
N GLY A 22 9.26 -33.94 -1.38
CA GLY A 22 8.48 -33.94 -2.62
C GLY A 22 7.00 -33.62 -2.43
N ARG A 23 6.43 -33.87 -1.24
CA ARG A 23 4.98 -33.68 -1.01
C ARG A 23 4.59 -32.23 -0.83
N LEU A 24 5.40 -31.43 -0.16
CA LEU A 24 5.16 -29.99 0.02
C LEU A 24 4.98 -29.22 -1.30
N PRO A 25 5.86 -29.35 -2.32
CA PRO A 25 5.66 -28.68 -3.60
C PRO A 25 4.48 -29.28 -4.39
N GLU A 26 4.21 -30.58 -4.27
CA GLU A 26 3.07 -31.24 -4.91
C GLU A 26 1.73 -30.70 -4.38
N LEU A 27 1.56 -30.65 -3.05
CA LEU A 27 0.39 -30.03 -2.41
C LEU A 27 0.32 -28.52 -2.66
N GLY A 28 1.46 -27.83 -2.58
CA GLY A 28 1.54 -26.39 -2.83
C GLY A 28 1.14 -26.01 -4.25
N GLY A 29 1.51 -26.81 -5.26
CA GLY A 29 1.11 -26.61 -6.64
C GLY A 29 -0.41 -26.77 -6.84
N ALA A 30 -1.01 -27.80 -6.24
CA ALA A 30 -2.45 -28.03 -6.31
C ALA A 30 -3.25 -26.90 -5.62
N ILE A 31 -2.85 -26.53 -4.40
CA ILE A 31 -3.46 -25.44 -3.64
C ILE A 31 -3.25 -24.10 -4.36
N GLY A 32 -2.07 -23.85 -4.93
CA GLY A 32 -1.76 -22.63 -5.66
C GLY A 32 -2.65 -22.45 -6.88
N LYS A 33 -2.89 -23.53 -7.64
CA LYS A 33 -3.82 -23.52 -8.77
C LYS A 33 -5.26 -23.30 -8.33
N ALA A 34 -5.70 -23.98 -7.27
CA ALA A 34 -7.04 -23.76 -6.71
C ALA A 34 -7.24 -22.31 -6.23
N MET A 35 -6.25 -21.74 -5.53
CA MET A 35 -6.29 -20.36 -5.05
C MET A 35 -6.28 -19.35 -6.21
N ARG A 36 -5.53 -19.62 -7.29
CA ARG A 36 -5.51 -18.77 -8.49
C ARG A 36 -6.88 -18.72 -9.17
N GLU A 37 -7.51 -19.87 -9.33
CA GLU A 37 -8.81 -20.01 -9.98
C GLU A 37 -9.91 -19.42 -9.10
N PHE A 38 -9.85 -19.66 -7.79
CA PHE A 38 -10.73 -19.03 -6.80
C PHE A 38 -10.59 -17.51 -6.80
N ARG A 39 -9.36 -16.97 -6.82
CA ARG A 39 -9.11 -15.53 -6.89
C ARG A 39 -9.70 -14.93 -8.16
N LYS A 40 -9.55 -15.62 -9.29
CA LYS A 40 -10.11 -15.20 -10.58
C LYS A 40 -11.63 -15.16 -10.52
N ALA A 41 -12.28 -16.25 -10.10
CA ALA A 41 -13.73 -16.31 -9.94
C ALA A 41 -14.25 -15.22 -8.99
N THR A 42 -13.59 -15.03 -7.85
CA THR A 42 -13.95 -13.97 -6.88
C THR A 42 -13.79 -12.58 -7.49
N SER A 43 -12.73 -12.34 -8.27
CA SER A 43 -12.49 -11.06 -8.93
C SER A 43 -13.55 -10.76 -9.99
N GLU A 44 -13.94 -11.73 -10.80
CA GLU A 44 -15.01 -11.58 -11.80
C GLU A 44 -16.34 -11.25 -11.12
N LEU A 45 -16.68 -11.96 -10.03
CA LEU A 45 -17.89 -11.70 -9.25
C LEU A 45 -17.86 -10.31 -8.59
N THR A 46 -16.71 -9.88 -8.05
CA THR A 46 -16.58 -8.54 -7.46
C THR A 46 -16.72 -7.45 -8.52
N SER A 47 -16.17 -7.66 -9.71
CA SER A 47 -16.26 -6.71 -10.83
C SER A 47 -17.70 -6.59 -11.34
N GLU A 48 -18.42 -7.71 -11.47
CA GLU A 48 -19.84 -7.71 -11.86
C GLU A 48 -20.71 -6.97 -10.84
N VAL A 49 -20.55 -7.26 -9.55
CA VAL A 49 -21.31 -6.60 -8.47
C VAL A 49 -20.97 -5.12 -8.34
N THR A 50 -19.70 -4.75 -8.56
CA THR A 50 -19.27 -3.33 -8.55
C THR A 50 -19.71 -2.60 -9.81
N HIS A 51 -19.88 -3.28 -10.94
CA HIS A 51 -20.34 -2.66 -12.18
C HIS A 51 -21.86 -2.45 -12.20
N SER A 52 -22.62 -3.35 -11.57
CA SER A 52 -24.08 -3.26 -11.43
C SER A 52 -24.55 -2.34 -10.28
N THR A 53 -23.65 -1.97 -9.36
CA THR A 53 -23.80 -0.80 -8.47
C THR A 53 -22.73 0.21 -8.84
N GLN A 54 -22.99 1.01 -9.86
CA GLN A 54 -22.23 2.23 -10.12
C GLN A 54 -22.86 3.40 -9.32
N PRO A 55 -22.38 3.75 -8.12
CA PRO A 55 -22.21 5.17 -7.82
C PRO A 55 -21.17 5.68 -8.81
N ALA A 56 -21.44 6.84 -9.40
CA ALA A 56 -20.47 7.58 -10.18
C ALA A 56 -19.10 7.57 -9.47
N PRO A 57 -17.97 7.48 -10.21
CA PRO A 57 -16.65 7.57 -9.62
C PRO A 57 -16.63 8.71 -8.59
N PRO A 58 -16.18 8.49 -7.34
CA PRO A 58 -15.74 9.64 -6.56
C PRO A 58 -14.74 10.33 -7.47
N ALA A 59 -15.03 11.59 -7.80
CA ALA A 59 -14.15 12.44 -8.56
C ALA A 59 -12.74 12.10 -8.11
N GLN A 60 -11.95 11.51 -9.00
CA GLN A 60 -10.53 11.40 -8.76
C GLN A 60 -10.15 12.81 -8.31
N PRO A 61 -9.50 13.00 -7.15
CA PRO A 61 -8.58 14.09 -7.02
C PRO A 61 -7.55 13.81 -8.13
N ALA A 62 -7.88 14.23 -9.35
CA ALA A 62 -6.90 14.61 -10.33
C ALA A 62 -5.92 15.44 -9.51
N ALA A 63 -4.66 15.03 -9.57
CA ALA A 63 -3.53 15.79 -9.09
C ALA A 63 -3.91 17.26 -9.03
N THR A 64 -3.84 17.87 -7.85
CA THR A 64 -4.02 19.30 -7.66
C THR A 64 -3.55 20.01 -8.93
N PRO A 65 -4.44 20.62 -9.72
CA PRO A 65 -4.00 21.50 -10.78
C PRO A 65 -2.94 22.41 -10.14
N PRO A 66 -1.75 22.57 -10.74
CA PRO A 66 -0.73 23.47 -10.21
C PRO A 66 -1.44 24.77 -9.88
N ALA A 67 -1.30 25.20 -8.63
CA ALA A 67 -2.02 26.32 -8.08
C ALA A 67 -2.08 27.46 -9.10
N PRO A 68 -3.25 28.10 -9.31
CA PRO A 68 -3.30 29.34 -10.08
C PRO A 68 -2.19 30.27 -9.58
N PRO A 69 -1.47 30.95 -10.49
CA PRO A 69 -0.32 31.76 -10.14
C PRO A 69 -0.76 32.68 -9.01
N ALA A 70 -0.04 32.61 -7.89
CA ALA A 70 -0.18 33.58 -6.83
C ALA A 70 -0.26 34.96 -7.49
N PRO A 71 -1.26 35.80 -7.17
CA PRO A 71 -1.17 37.20 -7.50
C PRO A 71 0.17 37.68 -6.97
N THR A 72 1.10 37.93 -7.89
CA THR A 72 2.19 38.87 -7.67
C THR A 72 1.52 40.22 -7.51
N GLU A 73 0.87 40.44 -6.37
CA GLU A 73 0.63 41.76 -5.86
C GLU A 73 1.97 42.26 -5.32
N SER A 74 2.71 42.84 -6.26
CA SER A 74 3.70 43.85 -5.99
C SER A 74 3.12 44.86 -5.00
N THR A 75 3.63 44.89 -3.77
CA THR A 75 3.76 46.14 -3.03
C THR A 75 5.25 46.37 -2.75
N PRO A 76 5.85 47.39 -3.38
CA PRO A 76 7.23 47.78 -3.20
C PRO A 76 7.41 48.66 -1.95
N SER A 77 8.67 48.90 -1.58
CA SER A 77 9.16 49.95 -0.66
C SER A 77 9.14 49.59 0.84
N GLN A 78 10.31 49.29 1.41
CA GLN A 78 11.22 50.27 2.07
C GLN A 78 10.62 50.93 3.32
N GLY A 79 11.27 50.69 4.47
CA GLY A 79 11.30 51.65 5.58
C GLY A 79 11.17 51.04 6.98
N SER A 80 12.24 51.15 7.76
CA SER A 80 12.35 50.92 9.22
C SER A 80 12.38 49.43 9.63
N GLU A 81 13.51 48.78 9.91
CA GLU A 81 14.65 49.20 10.72
C GLU A 81 14.26 50.19 11.84
N SER A 82 13.55 49.67 12.85
CA SER A 82 13.62 50.22 14.21
C SER A 82 13.58 49.06 15.18
N ALA A 83 14.67 48.29 15.19
CA ALA A 83 15.03 47.49 16.34
C ALA A 83 15.54 48.46 17.42
N SER A 84 14.66 48.81 18.37
CA SER A 84 15.08 49.41 19.63
C SER A 84 15.20 48.28 20.67
N PRO A 85 16.40 47.74 20.94
CA PRO A 85 16.62 46.96 22.15
C PRO A 85 16.68 47.93 23.33
N SER A 86 15.58 47.97 24.06
CA SER A 86 15.50 48.51 25.40
C SER A 86 16.32 47.63 26.36
N ASN A 87 17.52 48.11 26.71
CA ASN A 87 18.16 48.00 28.02
C ASN A 87 18.38 46.61 28.66
N ARG A 88 19.58 46.01 28.47
CA ARG A 88 20.42 45.45 29.55
C ARG A 88 21.83 45.10 29.09
#